data_AF-A0A9E2BWF8-F1
#
_entry.id   AF-A0A9E2BWF8-F1
#
_cell.length_a   1.000
_cell.length_b   1.000
_cell.length_c   1.000
_cell.angle_alpha   90.00
_cell.angle_beta   90.00
_cell.angle_gamma   90.00
#
_symmetry.space_group_name_H-M   'P 1'
#
loop_
_entity.id
_entity.type
_entity.pdbx_description
1 polymer ?
#
loop_
_entity_poly.entity_id
_entity_poly.type
_entity_poly.pdbx_seq_one_letter_code
_entity_poly.pdbx_strand_id
1 'polypeptide(L)'
;LGGLTAFYFALMHPEIFGLCGSQSGALQINSGEIVALYQFNSKKDLKVYFDCGTCETLLDDNRQMRDMLESKDYDFVYREWNEGHSWGNWRAHIDEILQTLFGVD
;
A
#
# COMPACT_ATOMS: atom_id res chain seq x y z
N LEU A 1 -1.92 9.17 -6.59
CA LEU A 1 -0.61 8.76 -7.17
C LEU A 1 0.47 8.51 -6.12
N GLY A 2 0.51 9.25 -5.00
CA GLY A 2 1.56 9.07 -3.98
C GLY A 2 1.72 7.61 -3.51
N GLY A 3 0.63 6.93 -3.16
CA GLY A 3 0.69 5.53 -2.71
C GLY A 3 1.24 4.55 -3.75
N LEU A 4 0.87 4.72 -5.02
CA LEU A 4 1.42 3.95 -6.15
C LEU A 4 2.95 4.12 -6.25
N THR A 5 3.39 5.37 -6.26
CA THR A 5 4.81 5.71 -6.42
C THR A 5 5.65 5.23 -5.24
N ALA A 6 5.14 5.38 -4.01
CA ALA A 6 5.82 4.87 -2.82
C ALA A 6 6.02 3.35 -2.91
N PHE A 7 4.97 2.61 -3.28
CA PHE A 7 5.05 1.16 -3.39
C PHE A 7 5.98 0.70 -4.52
N TYR A 8 5.98 1.40 -5.67
CA TYR A 8 6.92 1.13 -6.75
C TYR A 8 8.37 1.22 -6.29
N PHE A 9 8.76 2.30 -5.59
CA PHE A 9 10.12 2.46 -5.10
C PHE A 9 10.48 1.43 -4.02
N ALA A 10 9.55 1.07 -3.13
CA ALA A 10 9.75 0.02 -2.15
C ALA A 10 10.02 -1.34 -2.80
N LEU A 11 9.30 -1.70 -3.87
CA LEU A 11 9.55 -2.94 -4.60
C LEU A 11 10.88 -2.95 -5.35
N MET A 12 11.29 -1.80 -5.91
CA MET A 12 12.50 -1.68 -6.72
C MET A 12 13.77 -1.58 -5.86
N HIS A 13 13.69 -0.91 -4.72
CA HIS A 13 14.82 -0.62 -3.84
C HIS A 13 14.46 -0.83 -2.36
N PRO A 14 14.09 -2.06 -1.95
CA PRO A 14 13.73 -2.36 -0.56
C PRO A 14 14.88 -2.07 0.43
N GLU A 15 16.12 -2.10 -0.04
CA GLU A 15 17.33 -1.76 0.73
C GLU A 15 17.43 -0.27 1.09
N ILE A 16 16.68 0.60 0.39
CA ILE A 16 16.58 2.04 0.65
C ILE A 16 15.21 2.37 1.25
N PHE A 17 14.15 1.76 0.73
CA PHE A 17 12.75 2.04 1.06
C PHE A 17 12.06 0.80 1.66
N GLY A 18 12.56 0.33 2.80
CA GLY A 18 12.03 -0.86 3.50
C GLY A 18 10.64 -0.68 4.13
N LEU A 19 10.18 0.56 4.28
CA LEU A 19 8.89 0.91 4.87
C LEU A 19 8.05 1.67 3.83
N CYS A 20 6.82 1.22 3.58
CA CYS A 20 5.94 1.81 2.58
C CYS A 20 4.55 2.11 3.12
N GLY A 21 4.11 3.36 3.00
CA GLY A 21 2.72 3.77 3.24
C GLY A 21 2.02 4.14 1.93
N SER A 22 0.82 3.61 1.69
CA SER A 22 -0.01 3.93 0.53
C SER A 22 -1.44 4.25 0.95
N GLN A 23 -1.83 5.52 0.80
CA GLN A 23 -3.21 5.96 0.96
C GLN A 23 -3.89 6.12 -0.38
N SER A 24 -5.10 5.57 -0.52
CA SER A 24 -5.89 5.60 -1.75
C SER A 24 -5.04 5.31 -2.99
N GLY A 25 -4.25 4.23 -2.91
CA GLY A 25 -3.27 3.86 -3.92
C GLY A 25 -3.93 3.61 -5.27
N ALA A 26 -3.50 4.31 -6.32
CA ALA A 26 -3.98 4.07 -7.68
C ALA A 26 -3.22 2.90 -8.32
N LEU A 27 -3.29 1.73 -7.71
CA LEU A 27 -2.40 0.57 -7.95
C LEU A 27 -2.57 -0.09 -9.33
N GLN A 28 -3.67 0.20 -10.04
CA GLN A 28 -3.87 -0.23 -11.43
C GLN A 28 -3.32 0.75 -12.47
N ILE A 29 -2.87 1.95 -12.08
CA ILE A 29 -2.20 2.84 -13.04
C ILE A 29 -0.89 2.13 -13.42
N ASN A 30 -0.88 1.57 -14.64
CA ASN A 30 0.09 0.59 -15.14
C ASN A 30 -0.03 -0.81 -14.50
N SER A 31 -1.24 -1.35 -14.40
CA SER A 31 -1.59 -2.69 -13.88
C SER A 31 -0.70 -3.84 -14.34
N GLY A 32 0.02 -3.72 -15.46
CA GLY A 32 1.00 -4.70 -15.89
C GLY A 32 2.32 -4.66 -15.12
N GLU A 33 2.82 -3.49 -14.71
CA GLU A 33 4.20 -3.34 -14.24
C GLU A 33 4.33 -3.66 -12.75
N ILE A 34 3.50 -3.09 -11.88
CA ILE A 34 3.57 -3.38 -10.43
C ILE A 34 3.09 -4.80 -10.12
N VAL A 35 2.03 -5.27 -10.80
CA VAL A 35 1.59 -6.65 -10.67
C VAL A 35 2.66 -7.60 -11.19
N ALA A 36 3.35 -7.31 -12.30
CA ALA A 36 4.47 -8.12 -12.76
C ALA A 36 5.67 -8.07 -11.79
N LEU A 37 6.06 -6.88 -11.33
CA LEU A 37 7.13 -6.71 -10.35
C LEU A 37 6.82 -7.50 -9.08
N TYR A 38 5.57 -7.52 -8.64
CA TYR A 38 5.14 -8.35 -7.54
C TYR A 38 5.18 -9.84 -7.90
N GLN A 39 4.45 -10.26 -8.93
CA GLN A 39 4.21 -11.68 -9.26
C GLN A 39 5.51 -12.41 -9.59
N PHE A 40 6.40 -11.78 -10.37
CA PHE A 40 7.60 -12.43 -10.92
C PHE A 40 8.86 -12.28 -10.06
N ASN A 41 8.82 -11.49 -8.97
CA ASN A 41 9.93 -11.43 -8.02
C ASN A 41 9.67 -12.28 -6.77
N SER A 42 10.77 -12.70 -6.15
CA SER A 42 10.77 -13.21 -4.78
C SER A 42 10.26 -12.14 -3.80
N LYS A 43 9.70 -12.60 -2.68
CA LYS A 43 9.30 -11.74 -1.56
C LYS A 43 10.45 -10.81 -1.18
N LYS A 44 10.16 -9.52 -1.04
CA LYS A 44 11.11 -8.51 -0.57
C LYS A 44 10.97 -8.32 0.94
N ASP A 45 12.05 -7.90 1.60
CA ASP A 45 12.03 -7.52 3.02
C ASP A 45 11.41 -6.13 3.13
N LEU A 46 10.08 -6.09 3.25
CA LEU A 46 9.27 -4.88 3.24
C LEU A 46 8.20 -4.96 4.32
N LYS A 47 8.03 -3.85 5.05
CA LYS A 47 6.86 -3.59 5.88
C LYS A 47 5.96 -2.55 5.22
N VAL A 48 4.68 -2.87 5.07
CA VAL A 48 3.77 -2.08 4.22
C VAL A 48 2.48 -1.73 4.95
N TYR A 49 2.02 -0.48 4.84
CA TYR A 49 0.69 -0.05 5.27
C TYR A 49 -0.10 0.46 4.08
N PHE A 50 -1.27 -0.12 3.82
CA PHE A 50 -2.19 0.31 2.78
C PHE A 50 -3.54 0.71 3.37
N ASP A 51 -4.11 1.83 2.90
CA ASP A 51 -5.52 2.15 3.14
C ASP A 51 -6.25 2.58 1.85
N CYS A 52 -7.58 2.46 1.89
CA CYS A 52 -8.47 3.00 0.87
C CYS A 52 -9.84 3.35 1.48
N GLY A 53 -10.47 4.41 1.00
CA GLY A 53 -11.86 4.71 1.31
C GLY A 53 -12.83 3.74 0.62
N THR A 54 -13.94 3.39 1.29
CA THR A 54 -14.98 2.51 0.75
C THR A 54 -15.87 3.21 -0.29
N CYS A 55 -15.85 4.54 -0.34
CA CYS A 55 -16.54 5.34 -1.37
C CYS A 55 -15.63 5.72 -2.54
N GLU A 56 -14.53 5.00 -2.76
CA GLU A 56 -13.57 5.24 -3.83
C GLU A 56 -13.70 4.26 -4.99
N THR A 57 -13.37 4.71 -6.20
CA THR A 57 -13.26 3.83 -7.38
C THR A 57 -12.03 2.93 -7.34
N LEU A 58 -11.14 3.10 -6.35
CA LEU A 58 -9.86 2.38 -6.21
C LEU A 58 -9.95 1.20 -5.22
N LEU A 59 -11.12 0.97 -4.61
CA LEU A 59 -11.26 0.03 -3.51
C LEU A 59 -10.92 -1.41 -3.91
N ASP A 60 -11.48 -1.90 -5.02
CA ASP A 60 -11.28 -3.28 -5.46
C ASP A 60 -9.82 -3.55 -5.84
N ASP A 61 -9.12 -2.53 -6.35
CA ASP A 61 -7.70 -2.63 -6.68
C ASP A 61 -6.82 -2.74 -5.43
N ASN A 62 -7.15 -1.98 -4.40
CA ASN A 62 -6.45 -2.04 -3.12
C ASN A 62 -6.72 -3.36 -2.39
N ARG A 63 -7.94 -3.92 -2.51
CA ARG A 63 -8.27 -5.27 -2.01
C ARG A 63 -7.51 -6.35 -2.78
N GLN A 64 -7.42 -6.25 -4.09
CA GLN A 64 -6.63 -7.20 -4.89
C GLN A 64 -5.16 -7.20 -4.47
N MET A 65 -4.57 -6.02 -4.22
CA MET A 65 -3.18 -5.95 -3.75
C MET A 65 -3.03 -6.48 -2.32
N ARG A 66 -3.99 -6.26 -1.42
CA ARG A 66 -4.03 -6.90 -0.10
C ARG A 66 -3.96 -8.42 -0.23
N ASP A 67 -4.83 -9.01 -1.06
CA ASP A 67 -4.87 -10.47 -1.26
C ASP A 67 -3.55 -10.99 -1.84
N MET A 68 -2.94 -10.21 -2.72
CA MET A 68 -1.61 -10.51 -3.24
C MET A 68 -0.59 -10.51 -2.10
N LEU A 69 -0.47 -9.44 -1.30
CA LEU A 69 0.48 -9.34 -0.17
C LEU A 69 0.31 -10.50 0.83
N GLU A 70 -0.94 -10.85 1.16
CA GLU A 70 -1.26 -11.98 2.03
C GLU A 70 -0.77 -13.31 1.44
N SER A 71 -0.96 -13.54 0.13
CA SER A 71 -0.54 -14.79 -0.53
C SER A 71 0.98 -15.03 -0.52
N LYS A 72 1.81 -13.99 -0.31
CA LYS A 72 3.26 -14.12 -0.15
C LYS A 72 3.74 -13.79 1.27
N ASP A 73 2.83 -13.74 2.25
CA ASP A 73 3.15 -13.61 3.67
C ASP A 73 3.94 -12.33 4.00
N TYR A 74 3.65 -11.19 3.36
CA TYR A 74 4.30 -9.92 3.70
C TYR A 74 3.97 -9.43 5.13
N ASP A 75 4.87 -8.65 5.73
CA ASP A 75 4.54 -7.87 6.93
C ASP A 75 3.74 -6.64 6.49
N PHE A 76 2.42 -6.67 6.65
CA PHE A 76 1.59 -5.56 6.23
C PHE A 76 0.35 -5.32 7.09
N VAL A 77 -0.15 -4.09 7.01
CA VAL A 77 -1.46 -3.67 7.53
C VAL A 77 -2.31 -3.14 6.38
N TYR A 78 -3.59 -3.51 6.39
CA TYR A 78 -4.59 -3.01 5.44
C TYR A 78 -5.81 -2.44 6.16
N ARG A 79 -6.26 -1.25 5.75
CA ARG A 79 -7.46 -0.59 6.29
C ARG A 79 -8.42 -0.15 5.20
N GLU A 80 -9.70 -0.18 5.53
CA GLU A 80 -10.77 0.43 4.74
C GLU A 80 -11.48 1.48 5.61
N TRP A 81 -11.67 2.68 5.07
CA TRP A 81 -12.31 3.79 5.78
C TRP A 81 -13.65 4.12 5.14
N ASN A 82 -14.69 4.42 5.93
CA ASN A 82 -16.01 4.82 5.41
C ASN A 82 -16.01 6.27 4.89
N GLU A 83 -15.07 6.58 3.99
CA GLU A 83 -14.78 7.89 3.44
C GLU A 83 -14.42 7.78 1.96
N GLY A 84 -14.25 8.93 1.30
CA GLY A 84 -13.88 9.03 -0.12
C GLY A 84 -12.43 9.47 -0.34
N HIS A 85 -12.10 9.68 -1.61
CA HIS A 85 -10.78 10.10 -2.07
C HIS A 85 -10.52 11.58 -1.72
N SER A 86 -10.08 11.85 -0.50
CA SER A 86 -10.01 13.22 0.02
C SER A 86 -8.86 13.46 0.98
N TRP A 87 -8.40 14.71 1.02
CA TRP A 87 -7.41 15.17 1.99
C TRP A 87 -7.85 15.00 3.45
N GLY A 88 -9.16 15.05 3.72
CA GLY A 88 -9.71 14.81 5.06
C GLY A 88 -9.35 13.42 5.56
N ASN A 89 -9.69 12.41 4.74
CA ASN A 89 -9.37 11.00 4.99
C ASN A 89 -7.88 10.77 5.20
N TRP A 90 -7.06 11.24 4.25
CA TRP A 90 -5.61 11.01 4.31
C TRP A 90 -4.97 11.62 5.55
N ARG A 91 -5.34 12.87 5.85
CA ARG A 91 -4.83 13.58 7.03
C ARG A 91 -5.32 12.93 8.33
N ALA A 92 -6.56 12.45 8.37
CA ALA A 92 -7.14 11.87 9.57
C ALA A 92 -6.44 10.58 10.00
N HIS A 93 -5.87 9.82 9.05
CA HIS A 93 -5.34 8.49 9.31
C HIS A 93 -3.82 8.36 9.11
N ILE A 94 -3.11 9.46 8.84
CA ILE A 94 -1.65 9.45 8.65
C ILE A 94 -0.89 9.01 9.92
N ASP A 95 -1.47 9.23 11.10
CA ASP A 95 -0.92 8.82 12.38
C ASP A 95 -0.87 7.29 12.52
N GLU A 96 -1.90 6.57 12.07
CA GLU A 96 -1.89 5.10 12.08
C GLU A 96 -0.81 4.55 11.14
N ILE A 97 -0.56 5.21 10.01
CA ILE A 97 0.52 4.84 9.07
C ILE A 97 1.87 4.94 9.77
N LEU A 98 2.14 6.09 10.40
CA LEU A 98 3.43 6.33 11.05
C LEU A 98 3.62 5.40 12.25
N GLN A 99 2.58 5.17 13.04
CA GLN A 99 2.62 4.21 14.14
C GLN A 99 2.86 2.78 13.64
N THR A 100 2.22 2.37 12.56
CA THR A 100 2.45 1.03 11.98
C THR A 100 3.88 0.86 11.49
N LEU A 101 4.41 1.85 10.78
CA LEU A 101 5.70 1.73 10.12
C LEU A 101 6.89 1.96 11.06
N PHE A 102 6.76 2.84 12.05
CA PHE A 102 7.87 3.25 12.94
C PHE A 102 7.63 2.98 14.42
N GLY A 103 6.41 2.60 14.80
CA GLY A 103 6.12 2.21 16.18
C GLY A 103 7.00 1.04 16.60
N VAL A 104 7.61 1.19 17.77
CA VAL A 104 8.23 0.10 18.51
C VAL A 104 7.25 -0.35 19.58
N ASP A 105 7.06 -1.66 19.71
CA ASP A 105 6.33 -2.26 20.83
C ASP A 105 6.99 -1.91 22.18
#